data_AF-A0A2N2G417-F1
#
_entry.id   AF-A0A2N2G417-F1
#
_cell.length_a   1.000
_cell.length_b   1.000
_cell.length_c   1.000
_cell.angle_alpha   90.00
_cell.angle_beta   90.00
_cell.angle_gamma   90.00
#
_symmetry.space_group_name_H-M   'P 1'
#
loop_
_entity.id
_entity.type
_entity.pdbx_description
1 polymer ?
#
loop_
_entity_poly.entity_id
_entity_poly.type
_entity_poly.pdbx_seq_one_letter_code
_entity_poly.pdbx_strand_id
1 'polypeptide(L)'
;PLYNLKGEMVGINTAIYSRTGGNIGIGFAIPANMAKNVIDQLKEHGKVVRGWLGVMIQPVTPELAAQFKLDRPIGALVGEVSPGSPAEKAGIKPGDVIVEFNGKEISQMSMLPNLVAETTVGSRAEVTLYRKGAVKKLPVTIAKLSEEQAVVSEPAETLSKSLGLGVQDLTPEIAAALGITDKHGVLVTGVEPSSPAALAGLRRGDLILEVNQRPVRKGQINGFLFHQA
;
A
#
# COMPACT_ATOMS: atom_id res chain seq x y z
N PRO A 1 -10.42 15.63 -17.82
CA PRO A 1 -11.59 15.46 -16.92
C PRO A 1 -12.53 14.41 -17.52
N LEU A 2 -13.23 13.65 -16.68
CA LEU A 2 -14.18 12.61 -17.07
C LEU A 2 -15.61 13.06 -16.75
N TYR A 3 -16.50 12.96 -17.73
CA TYR A 3 -17.89 13.39 -17.60
C TYR A 3 -18.86 12.23 -17.87
N ASN A 4 -20.02 12.27 -17.23
CA ASN A 4 -21.15 11.40 -17.60
C ASN A 4 -21.96 11.99 -18.77
N LEU A 5 -22.95 11.25 -19.27
CA LEU A 5 -23.80 11.68 -20.39
C LEU A 5 -24.64 12.93 -20.10
N LYS A 6 -24.78 13.33 -18.83
CA LYS A 6 -25.48 14.55 -18.42
C LYS A 6 -24.54 15.77 -18.37
N GLY A 7 -23.26 15.60 -18.67
CA GLY A 7 -22.25 16.66 -18.58
C GLY A 7 -21.71 16.90 -17.17
N GLU A 8 -22.00 16.03 -16.21
CA GLU A 8 -21.51 16.15 -14.83
C GLU A 8 -20.10 15.53 -14.72
N MET A 9 -19.18 16.21 -14.04
CA MET A 9 -17.82 15.69 -13.82
C MET A 9 -17.86 14.52 -12.83
N VAL A 10 -17.41 13.35 -13.27
CA VAL A 10 -17.35 12.12 -12.46
C VAL A 10 -15.93 11.72 -12.08
N GLY A 11 -14.91 12.32 -12.70
CA GLY A 11 -13.52 12.08 -12.32
C GLY A 11 -12.49 12.98 -13.01
N ILE A 12 -11.25 12.85 -12.59
CA ILE A 12 -10.08 13.52 -13.16
C ILE A 12 -9.20 12.44 -13.78
N ASN A 13 -8.99 12.48 -15.10
CA ASN A 13 -8.12 11.53 -15.79
C ASN A 13 -6.70 11.65 -15.25
N THR A 14 -6.10 10.55 -14.83
CA THR A 14 -4.81 10.57 -14.13
C THR A 14 -3.75 9.67 -14.74
N ALA A 15 -4.13 8.56 -15.35
CA ALA A 15 -3.18 7.66 -15.99
C ALA A 15 -3.82 6.90 -17.14
N ILE A 16 -2.97 6.41 -18.04
CA ILE A 16 -3.32 5.40 -19.03
C ILE A 16 -2.52 4.15 -18.73
N TYR A 17 -3.14 2.98 -18.88
CA TYR A 17 -2.36 1.75 -18.93
C TYR A 17 -1.76 1.65 -20.33
N SER A 18 -0.42 1.64 -20.45
CA SER A 18 0.24 1.50 -21.75
C SER A 18 1.57 0.74 -21.63
N ARG A 19 1.78 -0.25 -22.50
CA ARG A 19 3.09 -0.94 -22.63
C ARG A 19 4.01 -0.27 -23.65
N THR A 20 3.49 0.62 -24.49
CA THR A 20 4.19 1.19 -25.66
C THR A 20 4.07 2.71 -25.78
N GLY A 21 3.42 3.39 -24.81
CA GLY A 21 3.17 4.83 -24.83
C GLY A 21 1.84 5.26 -25.47
N GLY A 22 1.12 4.37 -26.16
CA GLY A 22 -0.23 4.62 -26.68
C GLY A 22 -1.36 4.18 -25.75
N ASN A 23 -2.49 4.89 -25.75
CA ASN A 23 -3.69 4.46 -25.01
C ASN A 23 -4.29 3.22 -25.69
N ILE A 24 -4.27 2.07 -25.01
CA ILE A 24 -4.84 0.81 -25.51
C ILE A 24 -6.34 0.65 -25.19
N GLY A 25 -7.03 1.75 -24.85
CA GLY A 25 -8.44 1.76 -24.46
C GLY A 25 -8.69 1.66 -22.96
N ILE A 26 -7.65 1.75 -22.12
CA ILE A 26 -7.76 1.70 -20.65
C ILE A 26 -7.24 3.01 -20.07
N GLY A 27 -8.16 3.87 -19.67
CA GLY A 27 -7.89 5.11 -18.94
C GLY A 27 -8.32 5.00 -17.48
N PHE A 28 -7.51 5.52 -16.58
CA PHE A 28 -7.81 5.63 -15.16
C PHE A 28 -8.17 7.08 -14.82
N ALA A 29 -9.14 7.23 -13.93
CA ALA A 29 -9.52 8.52 -13.38
C ALA A 29 -9.64 8.44 -11.86
N ILE A 30 -9.18 9.49 -11.18
CA ILE A 30 -9.49 9.70 -9.77
C ILE A 30 -10.97 10.14 -9.68
N PRO A 31 -11.81 9.47 -8.87
CA PRO A 31 -13.22 9.84 -8.69
C PRO A 31 -13.40 11.28 -8.20
N ALA A 32 -14.41 11.99 -8.72
CA ALA A 32 -14.64 13.40 -8.40
C ALA A 32 -14.97 13.64 -6.91
N ASN A 33 -15.65 12.71 -6.25
CA ASN A 33 -15.91 12.76 -4.82
C ASN A 33 -14.61 12.69 -3.99
N MET A 34 -13.66 11.84 -4.38
CA MET A 34 -12.34 11.77 -3.74
C MET A 34 -11.56 13.06 -3.95
N ALA A 35 -11.55 13.60 -5.18
CA ALA A 35 -10.90 14.86 -5.50
C ALA A 35 -11.48 16.03 -4.70
N LYS A 36 -12.81 16.08 -4.50
CA LYS A 36 -13.47 17.12 -3.71
C LYS A 36 -12.97 17.12 -2.26
N ASN A 37 -12.94 15.96 -1.61
CA ASN A 37 -12.44 15.85 -0.23
C ASN A 37 -10.98 16.30 -0.10
N VAL A 38 -10.14 15.97 -1.09
CA VAL A 38 -8.72 16.40 -1.12
C VAL A 38 -8.61 17.93 -1.28
N ILE A 39 -9.40 18.53 -2.17
CA ILE A 39 -9.41 19.97 -2.39
C ILE A 39 -9.85 20.71 -1.12
N ASP A 40 -10.87 20.21 -0.44
CA ASP A 40 -11.38 20.81 0.80
C ASP A 40 -10.30 20.77 1.90
N GLN A 41 -9.61 19.63 2.08
CA GLN A 41 -8.47 19.52 3.01
C GLN A 41 -7.31 20.46 2.67
N LEU A 42 -6.98 20.62 1.39
CA LEU A 42 -5.92 21.54 0.96
C LEU A 42 -6.29 23.01 1.23
N LYS A 43 -7.55 23.38 1.03
CA LYS A 43 -8.04 24.73 1.35
C LYS A 43 -8.02 25.01 2.85
N GLU A 44 -8.43 24.04 3.68
CA GLU A 44 -8.56 24.23 5.13
C GLU A 44 -7.23 24.11 5.88
N HIS A 45 -6.35 23.21 5.46
CA HIS A 45 -5.17 22.83 6.25
C HIS A 45 -3.84 22.94 5.47
N GLY A 46 -3.89 23.27 4.18
CA GLY A 46 -2.70 23.37 3.32
C GLY A 46 -2.02 22.03 3.01
N LYS A 47 -2.55 20.91 3.51
CA LYS A 47 -2.00 19.56 3.31
C LYS A 47 -3.10 18.50 3.33
N VAL A 48 -2.88 17.43 2.57
CA VAL A 48 -3.76 16.25 2.58
C VAL A 48 -3.35 15.34 3.73
N VAL A 49 -4.33 14.94 4.54
CA VAL A 49 -4.09 14.04 5.66
C VAL A 49 -4.91 12.78 5.43
N ARG A 50 -4.23 11.65 5.21
CA ARG A 50 -4.91 10.36 5.02
C ARG A 50 -5.04 9.62 6.35
N GLY A 51 -6.20 9.00 6.51
CA GLY A 51 -6.44 8.05 7.59
C GLY A 51 -5.54 6.83 7.48
N TRP A 52 -5.15 6.29 8.62
CA TRP A 52 -4.35 5.08 8.75
C TRP A 52 -4.98 4.15 9.78
N LEU A 53 -5.13 2.88 9.41
CA LEU A 53 -5.61 1.81 10.30
C LEU A 53 -4.45 0.95 10.82
N GLY A 54 -3.42 0.73 9.98
CA GLY A 54 -2.22 -0.06 10.31
C GLY A 54 -2.44 -1.57 10.25
N VAL A 55 -3.01 -2.05 9.14
CA VAL A 55 -3.20 -3.48 8.85
C VAL A 55 -2.64 -3.81 7.48
N MET A 56 -2.01 -4.98 7.37
CA MET A 56 -1.69 -5.60 6.10
C MET A 56 -2.81 -6.58 5.76
N ILE A 57 -3.41 -6.40 4.59
CA ILE A 57 -4.61 -7.13 4.21
C ILE A 57 -4.38 -8.03 3.00
N GLN A 58 -5.15 -9.10 2.95
CA GLN A 58 -5.15 -10.11 1.90
C GLN A 58 -6.58 -10.32 1.39
N PRO A 59 -6.75 -10.73 0.11
CA PRO A 59 -8.06 -11.09 -0.39
C PRO A 59 -8.57 -12.36 0.31
N VAL A 60 -9.89 -12.43 0.53
CA VAL A 60 -10.54 -13.64 1.03
C VAL A 60 -10.84 -14.55 -0.15
N THR A 61 -10.17 -15.71 -0.21
CA THR A 61 -10.46 -16.73 -1.23
C THR A 61 -11.69 -17.55 -0.83
N PRO A 62 -12.37 -18.25 -1.76
CA PRO A 62 -13.48 -19.14 -1.44
C PRO A 62 -13.14 -20.21 -0.38
N GLU A 63 -11.92 -20.74 -0.42
CA GLU A 63 -11.44 -21.74 0.54
C GLU A 63 -11.30 -21.14 1.94
N LEU A 64 -10.78 -19.91 2.04
CA LEU A 64 -10.70 -19.19 3.30
C LEU A 64 -12.10 -18.83 3.82
N ALA A 65 -13.00 -18.38 2.94
CA ALA A 65 -14.39 -18.08 3.31
C ALA A 65 -15.08 -19.28 3.96
N ALA A 66 -14.90 -20.48 3.40
CA ALA A 66 -15.43 -21.72 3.97
C ALA A 66 -14.83 -22.02 5.36
N GLN A 67 -13.52 -21.82 5.55
CA GLN A 67 -12.86 -22.01 6.85
C GLN A 67 -13.36 -21.03 7.92
N PHE A 68 -13.63 -19.78 7.53
CA PHE A 68 -14.16 -18.74 8.41
C PHE A 68 -15.68 -18.77 8.56
N LYS A 69 -16.37 -19.73 7.90
CA LYS A 69 -17.84 -19.86 7.85
C LYS A 69 -18.52 -18.58 7.36
N LEU A 70 -17.91 -17.92 6.38
CA LEU A 70 -18.50 -16.79 5.69
C LEU A 70 -19.41 -17.30 4.57
N ASP A 71 -20.60 -16.73 4.45
CA ASP A 71 -21.56 -17.09 3.39
C ASP A 71 -21.04 -16.74 1.98
N ARG A 72 -20.15 -15.74 1.91
CA ARG A 72 -19.56 -15.23 0.67
C ARG A 72 -18.07 -14.91 0.90
N PRO A 73 -17.21 -15.04 -0.13
CA PRO A 73 -15.79 -14.65 -0.06
C PRO A 73 -15.64 -13.12 -0.15
N ILE A 74 -16.16 -12.43 0.85
CA ILE A 74 -16.12 -10.97 0.98
C ILE A 74 -15.22 -10.55 2.13
N GLY A 75 -14.83 -9.28 2.13
CA GLY A 75 -14.04 -8.66 3.17
C GLY A 75 -12.55 -8.59 2.86
N ALA A 76 -11.80 -8.20 3.89
CA ALA A 76 -10.34 -8.10 3.88
C ALA A 76 -9.78 -8.92 5.04
N LEU A 77 -9.01 -9.97 4.72
CA LEU A 77 -8.31 -10.77 5.72
C LEU A 77 -7.11 -9.98 6.27
N VAL A 78 -7.02 -9.83 7.58
CA VAL A 78 -5.88 -9.22 8.25
C VAL A 78 -4.76 -10.24 8.34
N GLY A 79 -3.71 -10.05 7.57
CA GLY A 79 -2.49 -10.86 7.64
C GLY A 79 -1.54 -10.40 8.75
N GLU A 80 -1.43 -9.07 8.93
CA GLU A 80 -0.54 -8.47 9.92
C GLU A 80 -1.16 -7.18 10.47
N VAL A 81 -0.79 -6.83 11.71
CA VAL A 81 -1.17 -5.58 12.35
C VAL A 81 0.11 -4.84 12.75
N SER A 82 0.25 -3.59 12.30
CA SER A 82 1.44 -2.80 12.60
C SER A 82 1.48 -2.43 14.09
N PRO A 83 2.64 -2.54 14.77
CA PRO A 83 2.79 -2.11 16.16
C PRO A 83 2.46 -0.63 16.36
N GLY A 84 1.78 -0.29 17.46
CA GLY A 84 1.36 1.06 17.80
C GLY A 84 0.22 1.62 16.94
N SER A 85 -0.31 0.83 16.01
CA SER A 85 -1.38 1.24 15.09
C SER A 85 -2.75 1.39 15.77
N PRO A 86 -3.67 2.13 15.14
CA PRO A 86 -5.09 2.13 15.53
C PRO A 86 -5.71 0.74 15.63
N ALA A 87 -5.40 -0.14 14.68
CA ALA A 87 -5.89 -1.51 14.66
C ALA A 87 -5.42 -2.32 15.89
N GLU A 88 -4.14 -2.22 16.25
CA GLU A 88 -3.60 -2.89 17.44
C GLU A 88 -4.29 -2.38 18.70
N LYS A 89 -4.40 -1.05 18.85
CA LYS A 89 -5.05 -0.40 20.01
C LYS A 89 -6.53 -0.77 20.14
N ALA A 90 -7.22 -0.99 19.02
CA ALA A 90 -8.60 -1.45 19.00
C ALA A 90 -8.75 -2.97 19.20
N GLY A 91 -7.63 -3.72 19.22
CA GLY A 91 -7.62 -5.17 19.44
C GLY A 91 -7.95 -5.99 18.19
N ILE A 92 -7.75 -5.44 16.99
CA ILE A 92 -7.71 -6.18 15.73
C ILE A 92 -6.46 -7.07 15.73
N LYS A 93 -6.58 -8.29 15.19
CA LYS A 93 -5.51 -9.30 15.21
C LYS A 93 -5.33 -9.93 13.84
N PRO A 94 -4.14 -10.49 13.56
CA PRO A 94 -3.96 -11.39 12.43
C PRO A 94 -4.98 -12.54 12.46
N GLY A 95 -5.55 -12.86 11.30
CA GLY A 95 -6.61 -13.85 11.16
C GLY A 95 -8.04 -13.30 11.33
N ASP A 96 -8.20 -12.01 11.56
CA ASP A 96 -9.51 -11.35 11.47
C ASP A 96 -9.92 -11.11 10.02
N VAL A 97 -11.21 -11.25 9.71
CA VAL A 97 -11.75 -10.83 8.41
C VAL A 97 -12.64 -9.61 8.61
N ILE A 98 -12.21 -8.46 8.11
CA ILE A 98 -12.99 -7.23 8.18
C ILE A 98 -14.04 -7.25 7.06
N VAL A 99 -15.31 -7.16 7.43
CA VAL A 99 -16.44 -7.27 6.50
C VAL A 99 -17.23 -5.97 6.35
N GLU A 100 -17.10 -5.05 7.31
CA GLU A 100 -17.75 -3.75 7.28
C GLU A 100 -16.86 -2.68 7.91
N PHE A 101 -16.92 -1.48 7.35
CA PHE A 101 -16.25 -0.30 7.88
C PHE A 101 -17.18 0.90 7.82
N ASN A 102 -17.50 1.52 8.96
CA ASN A 102 -18.47 2.61 9.09
C ASN A 102 -19.82 2.33 8.42
N GLY A 103 -20.37 1.13 8.63
CA GLY A 103 -21.66 0.72 8.03
C GLY A 103 -21.59 0.38 6.54
N LYS A 104 -20.41 0.45 5.90
CA LYS A 104 -20.22 0.08 4.49
C LYS A 104 -19.65 -1.34 4.39
N GLU A 105 -20.38 -2.22 3.70
CA GLU A 105 -19.94 -3.58 3.40
C GLU A 105 -18.68 -3.56 2.53
N ILE A 106 -17.69 -4.37 2.91
CA ILE A 106 -16.45 -4.56 2.16
C ILE A 106 -16.65 -5.78 1.26
N SER A 107 -17.22 -5.57 0.07
CA SER A 107 -17.41 -6.64 -0.90
C SER A 107 -16.10 -7.09 -1.56
N GLN A 108 -15.08 -6.22 -1.57
CA GLN A 108 -13.74 -6.50 -2.09
C GLN A 108 -12.66 -5.94 -1.16
N MET A 109 -11.54 -6.65 -1.04
CA MET A 109 -10.41 -6.25 -0.18
C MET A 109 -9.90 -4.83 -0.47
N SER A 110 -9.90 -4.41 -1.74
CA SER A 110 -9.46 -3.07 -2.19
C SER A 110 -10.34 -1.91 -1.71
N MET A 111 -11.56 -2.18 -1.21
CA MET A 111 -12.43 -1.13 -0.68
C MET A 111 -11.93 -0.59 0.66
N LEU A 112 -11.38 -1.46 1.51
CA LEU A 112 -11.00 -1.08 2.87
C LEU A 112 -9.93 0.04 2.91
N PRO A 113 -8.83 -0.02 2.14
CA PRO A 113 -7.85 1.07 2.11
C PRO A 113 -8.46 2.42 1.72
N ASN A 114 -9.37 2.44 0.75
CA ASN A 114 -10.03 3.66 0.32
C ASN A 114 -10.94 4.24 1.42
N LEU A 115 -11.74 3.37 2.07
CA LEU A 115 -12.62 3.78 3.16
C LEU A 115 -11.84 4.35 4.36
N VAL A 116 -10.72 3.73 4.69
CA VAL A 116 -9.82 4.22 5.75
C VAL A 116 -9.20 5.57 5.36
N ALA A 117 -8.73 5.70 4.12
CA ALA A 117 -8.09 6.93 3.64
C ALA A 117 -9.07 8.12 3.58
N GLU A 118 -10.35 7.86 3.27
CA GLU A 118 -11.43 8.86 3.25
C GLU A 118 -11.90 9.26 4.65
N THR A 119 -11.58 8.49 5.68
CA THR A 119 -12.04 8.76 7.05
C THR A 119 -11.21 9.87 7.69
N THR A 120 -11.89 10.80 8.36
CA THR A 120 -11.25 11.91 9.07
C THR A 120 -10.32 11.39 10.16
N VAL A 121 -9.08 11.85 10.16
CA VAL A 121 -8.12 11.54 11.22
C VAL A 121 -8.63 12.04 12.58
N GLY A 122 -8.45 11.24 13.61
CA GLY A 122 -8.92 11.49 14.98
C GLY A 122 -10.38 11.09 15.19
N SER A 123 -11.13 10.79 14.13
CA SER A 123 -12.51 10.31 14.25
C SER A 123 -12.55 8.83 14.63
N ARG A 124 -13.67 8.43 15.26
CA ARG A 124 -13.96 7.05 15.66
C ARG A 124 -14.71 6.37 14.52
N ALA A 125 -14.13 5.30 13.99
CA ALA A 125 -14.74 4.43 12.99
C ALA A 125 -15.23 3.12 13.64
N GLU A 126 -16.37 2.59 13.18
CA GLU A 126 -16.85 1.27 13.58
C GLU A 126 -16.36 0.22 12.57
N VAL A 127 -15.67 -0.81 13.07
CA VAL A 127 -15.16 -1.91 12.25
C VAL A 127 -15.87 -3.18 12.65
N THR A 128 -16.59 -3.80 11.70
CA THR A 128 -17.20 -5.12 11.90
C THR A 128 -16.29 -6.18 11.29
N LEU A 129 -15.89 -7.15 12.10
CA LEU A 129 -15.00 -8.23 11.71
C LEU A 129 -15.51 -9.59 12.15
N TYR A 130 -15.07 -10.64 11.46
CA TYR A 130 -15.21 -12.03 11.87
C TYR A 130 -13.92 -12.52 12.51
N ARG A 131 -14.04 -13.13 13.69
CA ARG A 131 -12.94 -13.77 14.41
C ARG A 131 -13.40 -15.11 14.95
N LYS A 132 -12.75 -16.21 14.51
CA LYS A 132 -13.08 -17.58 14.94
C LYS A 132 -14.58 -17.92 14.76
N GLY A 133 -15.18 -17.47 13.66
CA GLY A 133 -16.59 -17.71 13.33
C GLY A 133 -17.61 -16.84 14.07
N ALA A 134 -17.18 -15.84 14.86
CA ALA A 134 -18.07 -14.89 15.52
C ALA A 134 -17.86 -13.47 14.97
N VAL A 135 -18.97 -12.74 14.80
CA VAL A 135 -18.96 -11.31 14.45
C VAL A 135 -18.59 -10.49 15.67
N LYS A 136 -17.68 -9.53 15.50
CA LYS A 136 -17.30 -8.53 16.49
C LYS A 136 -17.35 -7.14 15.88
N LYS A 137 -17.86 -6.19 16.66
CA LYS A 137 -17.81 -4.76 16.33
C LYS A 137 -16.78 -4.10 17.22
N LEU A 138 -15.75 -3.52 16.62
CA LEU A 138 -14.68 -2.82 17.32
C LEU A 138 -14.68 -1.35 16.91
N PRO A 139 -14.80 -0.42 17.87
CA PRO A 139 -14.54 0.97 17.60
C PRO A 139 -13.03 1.20 17.45
N VAL A 140 -12.62 1.90 16.39
CA VAL A 140 -11.24 2.22 16.09
C VAL A 140 -11.08 3.72 15.91
N THR A 141 -10.09 4.33 16.56
CA THR A 141 -9.77 5.75 16.33
C THR A 141 -8.75 5.87 15.22
N ILE A 142 -9.13 6.42 14.07
CA ILE A 142 -8.25 6.53 12.90
C ILE A 142 -7.14 7.54 13.17
N ALA A 143 -5.90 7.14 12.96
CA ALA A 143 -4.73 8.02 13.11
C ALA A 143 -4.28 8.58 11.76
N LYS A 144 -3.40 9.58 11.79
CA LYS A 144 -2.73 10.07 10.60
C LYS A 144 -1.71 9.03 10.15
N LEU A 145 -1.69 8.72 8.85
CA LEU A 145 -0.53 8.05 8.25
C LEU A 145 0.67 9.01 8.32
N SER A 146 1.70 8.70 9.11
CA SER A 146 2.91 9.52 9.09
C SER A 146 3.60 9.36 7.73
N GLU A 147 4.25 10.42 7.23
CA GLU A 147 4.98 10.37 5.96
C GLU A 147 6.11 9.32 5.99
N GLU A 148 6.65 9.04 7.18
CA GLU A 148 7.59 7.94 7.44
C GLU A 148 6.99 6.55 7.25
N GLN A 149 5.70 6.36 7.55
CA GLN A 149 4.99 5.09 7.43
C GLN A 149 4.39 4.88 6.04
N ALA A 150 4.09 5.95 5.31
CA ALA A 150 3.56 5.90 3.95
C ALA A 150 4.56 5.30 2.94
N VAL A 151 5.86 5.52 3.16
CA VAL A 151 6.90 4.98 2.28
C VAL A 151 7.02 3.46 2.37
N VAL A 152 6.70 2.87 3.53
CA VAL A 152 6.85 1.43 3.85
C VAL A 152 5.69 0.58 3.30
N SER A 153 4.71 1.20 2.65
CA SER A 153 3.42 0.56 2.34
C SER A 153 3.27 0.11 0.88
N GLU A 154 4.23 0.39 0.01
CA GLU A 154 4.24 -0.15 -1.37
C GLU A 154 5.14 -1.40 -1.45
N PRO A 155 4.63 -2.55 -1.94
CA PRO A 155 5.47 -3.75 -2.05
C PRO A 155 6.72 -3.48 -2.89
N ALA A 156 7.88 -3.90 -2.39
CA ALA A 156 9.22 -3.80 -2.97
C ALA A 156 9.22 -4.21 -4.43
N GLU A 157 8.54 -5.32 -4.67
CA GLU A 157 8.45 -5.95 -5.97
C GLU A 157 7.78 -5.05 -7.00
N THR A 158 6.86 -4.18 -6.57
CA THR A 158 6.18 -3.23 -7.45
C THR A 158 7.12 -2.07 -7.82
N LEU A 159 7.90 -1.56 -6.86
CA LEU A 159 8.89 -0.49 -7.05
C LEU A 159 10.10 -0.96 -7.86
N SER A 160 10.70 -2.11 -7.51
CA SER A 160 11.83 -2.68 -8.26
C SER A 160 11.46 -2.97 -9.71
N LYS A 161 10.23 -3.47 -9.96
CA LYS A 161 9.73 -3.68 -11.31
C LYS A 161 9.46 -2.39 -12.08
N SER A 162 9.02 -1.32 -11.41
CA SER A 162 8.83 0.00 -12.03
C SER A 162 10.16 0.71 -12.37
N LEU A 163 11.22 0.42 -11.61
CA LEU A 163 12.56 0.98 -11.80
C LEU A 163 13.44 0.13 -12.74
N GLY A 164 12.96 -1.04 -13.18
CA GLY A 164 13.72 -1.99 -13.98
C GLY A 164 14.87 -2.66 -13.20
N LEU A 165 14.71 -2.84 -11.90
CA LEU A 165 15.70 -3.45 -11.00
C LEU A 165 15.34 -4.88 -10.64
N GLY A 166 16.29 -5.79 -10.82
CA GLY A 166 16.36 -7.06 -10.12
C GLY A 166 17.16 -6.89 -8.85
N VAL A 167 16.58 -7.22 -7.71
CA VAL A 167 17.22 -7.07 -6.38
C VAL A 167 17.09 -8.34 -5.56
N GLN A 168 18.06 -8.55 -4.67
CA GLN A 168 18.06 -9.64 -3.70
C GLN A 168 18.58 -9.14 -2.35
N ASP A 169 17.98 -9.62 -1.26
CA ASP A 169 18.48 -9.35 0.09
C ASP A 169 19.92 -9.84 0.25
N LEU A 170 20.78 -9.02 0.85
CA LEU A 170 22.13 -9.44 1.22
C LEU A 170 22.06 -10.39 2.42
N THR A 171 22.23 -11.69 2.18
CA THR A 171 22.35 -12.67 3.26
C THR A 171 23.79 -12.77 3.76
N PRO A 172 24.03 -13.19 5.01
CA PRO A 172 25.38 -13.40 5.53
C PRO A 172 26.23 -14.32 4.66
N GLU A 173 25.62 -15.32 4.03
CA GLU A 173 26.28 -16.26 3.13
C GLU A 173 26.71 -15.58 1.83
N ILE A 174 25.85 -14.73 1.24
CA ILE A 174 26.16 -13.96 0.04
C ILE A 174 27.22 -12.89 0.34
N ALA A 175 27.12 -12.21 1.47
CA ALA A 175 28.11 -11.21 1.90
C ALA A 175 29.50 -11.83 2.07
N ALA A 176 29.58 -13.00 2.73
CA ALA A 176 30.83 -13.74 2.89
C ALA A 176 31.41 -14.21 1.55
N ALA A 177 30.57 -14.70 0.64
CA ALA A 177 31.00 -15.15 -0.69
C ALA A 177 31.52 -14.01 -1.58
N LEU A 178 31.01 -12.79 -1.39
CA LEU A 178 31.38 -11.60 -2.16
C LEU A 178 32.42 -10.72 -1.47
N GLY A 179 32.90 -11.11 -0.28
CA GLY A 179 33.86 -10.31 0.50
C GLY A 179 33.30 -8.98 1.01
N ILE A 180 31.98 -8.88 1.16
CA ILE A 180 31.29 -7.68 1.62
C ILE A 180 31.31 -7.66 3.15
N THR A 181 31.87 -6.60 3.73
CA THR A 181 31.98 -6.41 5.18
C THR A 181 30.66 -5.97 5.82
N ASP A 182 29.79 -5.35 5.02
CA ASP A 182 28.48 -4.88 5.44
C ASP A 182 27.51 -6.05 5.66
N LYS A 183 26.83 -6.03 6.82
CA LYS A 183 25.89 -7.09 7.23
C LYS A 183 24.45 -6.83 6.80
N HIS A 184 24.23 -5.78 6.02
CA HIS A 184 22.91 -5.31 5.59
C HIS A 184 23.05 -4.61 4.25
N GLY A 185 21.93 -4.51 3.53
CA GLY A 185 21.86 -3.93 2.20
C GLY A 185 21.18 -4.87 1.22
N VAL A 186 21.03 -4.37 -0.01
CA VAL A 186 20.34 -5.05 -1.10
C VAL A 186 21.28 -5.15 -2.28
N LEU A 187 21.50 -6.36 -2.76
CA LEU A 187 22.34 -6.61 -3.92
C LEU A 187 21.52 -6.45 -5.19
N VAL A 188 22.01 -5.64 -6.12
CA VAL A 188 21.43 -5.50 -7.46
C VAL A 188 21.83 -6.73 -8.29
N THR A 189 20.87 -7.60 -8.59
CA THR A 189 21.09 -8.82 -9.37
C THR A 189 20.89 -8.59 -10.87
N GLY A 190 20.20 -7.52 -11.26
CA GLY A 190 20.01 -7.14 -12.66
C GLY A 190 19.46 -5.73 -12.82
N VAL A 191 19.73 -5.13 -13.98
CA VAL A 191 19.20 -3.81 -14.36
C VAL A 191 18.70 -3.92 -15.80
N GLU A 192 17.46 -3.55 -16.04
CA GLU A 192 16.86 -3.57 -17.38
C GLU A 192 17.43 -2.41 -18.23
N PRO A 193 17.82 -2.66 -19.49
CA PRO A 193 18.30 -1.61 -20.38
C PRO A 193 17.27 -0.50 -20.57
N SER A 194 17.70 0.77 -20.54
CA SER A 194 16.83 1.97 -20.67
C SER A 194 15.86 2.20 -19.51
N SER A 195 15.99 1.47 -18.41
CA SER A 195 15.22 1.72 -17.19
C SER A 195 15.71 2.97 -16.44
N PRO A 196 14.88 3.55 -15.55
CA PRO A 196 15.32 4.63 -14.67
C PRO A 196 16.59 4.28 -13.88
N ALA A 197 16.74 3.03 -13.44
CA ALA A 197 17.94 2.57 -12.76
C ALA A 197 19.18 2.56 -13.65
N ALA A 198 19.06 2.14 -14.91
CA ALA A 198 20.16 2.19 -15.87
C ALA A 198 20.59 3.64 -16.17
N LEU A 199 19.62 4.56 -16.28
CA LEU A 199 19.88 5.99 -16.47
C LEU A 199 20.52 6.64 -15.24
N ALA A 200 20.18 6.17 -14.03
CA ALA A 200 20.81 6.57 -12.78
C ALA A 200 22.22 5.96 -12.59
N GLY A 201 22.68 5.12 -13.52
CA GLY A 201 24.01 4.53 -13.51
C GLY A 201 24.14 3.27 -12.66
N LEU A 202 23.04 2.73 -12.12
CA LEU A 202 23.05 1.48 -11.36
C LEU A 202 23.40 0.30 -12.25
N ARG A 203 24.14 -0.65 -11.69
CA ARG A 203 24.63 -1.85 -12.36
C ARG A 203 24.41 -3.09 -11.51
N ARG A 204 24.39 -4.23 -12.19
CA ARG A 204 24.45 -5.53 -11.52
C ARG A 204 25.73 -5.61 -10.70
N GLY A 205 25.59 -6.06 -9.44
CA GLY A 205 26.68 -6.15 -8.48
C GLY A 205 26.76 -4.95 -7.54
N ASP A 206 26.02 -3.87 -7.80
CA ASP A 206 25.94 -2.74 -6.89
C ASP A 206 25.23 -3.17 -5.59
N LEU A 207 25.72 -2.64 -4.47
CA LEU A 207 25.14 -2.85 -3.16
C LEU A 207 24.44 -1.57 -2.69
N ILE A 208 23.13 -1.65 -2.51
CA ILE A 208 22.32 -0.55 -1.98
C ILE A 208 22.32 -0.67 -0.45
N LEU A 209 23.11 0.18 0.20
CA LEU A 209 23.19 0.26 1.66
C LEU A 209 22.09 1.17 2.23
N GLU A 210 21.77 2.25 1.52
CA GLU A 210 20.82 3.27 1.95
C GLU A 210 19.97 3.79 0.79
N VAL A 211 18.77 4.25 1.10
CA VAL A 211 17.92 4.98 0.16
C VAL A 211 17.24 6.13 0.91
N ASN A 212 17.28 7.35 0.35
CA ASN A 212 16.83 8.59 1.01
C ASN A 212 17.39 8.74 2.45
N GLN A 213 18.69 8.52 2.62
CA GLN A 213 19.40 8.64 3.91
C GLN A 213 18.90 7.66 5.00
N ARG A 214 18.28 6.54 4.58
CA ARG A 214 17.84 5.49 5.49
C ARG A 214 18.49 4.16 5.14
N PRO A 215 19.10 3.45 6.11
CA PRO A 215 19.66 2.13 5.90
C PRO A 215 18.62 1.13 5.43
N VAL A 216 18.95 0.34 4.41
CA VAL A 216 18.11 -0.74 3.91
C VAL A 216 18.46 -2.03 4.66
N ARG A 217 17.51 -2.58 5.41
CA ARG A 217 17.67 -3.84 6.15
C ARG A 217 16.93 -4.99 5.47
N LYS A 218 17.30 -6.21 5.86
CA LYS A 218 16.68 -7.48 5.44
C LYS A 218 15.14 -7.38 5.50
N GLY A 219 14.47 -7.56 4.36
CA GLY A 219 13.01 -7.43 4.24
C GLY A 219 12.44 -6.00 4.16
N GLN A 220 13.26 -4.94 4.10
CA GLN A 220 12.81 -3.54 3.97
C GLN A 220 12.75 -3.02 2.53
N ILE A 221 12.91 -3.88 1.53
CA ILE A 221 12.83 -3.43 0.12
C ILE A 221 11.43 -2.88 -0.19
N ASN A 222 10.41 -3.12 0.66
CA ASN A 222 9.04 -2.63 0.49
C ASN A 222 8.84 -1.15 0.80
N GLY A 223 9.85 -0.28 0.68
CA GLY A 223 9.56 1.11 0.99
C GLY A 223 10.61 2.17 0.91
N PHE A 224 11.48 2.14 -0.08
CA PHE A 224 12.35 3.28 -0.30
C PHE A 224 12.22 3.87 -1.71
N LEU A 225 11.74 5.11 -1.74
CA LEU A 225 11.73 6.02 -2.88
C LEU A 225 13.16 6.55 -3.10
N PHE A 226 13.59 6.74 -4.34
CA PHE A 226 14.76 7.58 -4.64
C PHE A 226 14.27 9.00 -5.00
N HIS A 227 14.87 10.03 -4.40
CA HIS A 227 14.83 11.40 -4.95
C HIS A 227 16.22 11.77 -5.47
N GLN A 228 16.27 12.27 -6.71
CA GLN A 228 17.46 12.91 -7.27
C GLN A 228 17.61 14.33 -6.70
N ALA A 229 18.85 14.73 -6.43
CA ALA A 229 19.30 16.11 -6.47
C ALA A 229 19.90 16.39 -7.85
#